data_AF-A0A7S3SQ64-F1
#
_entry.id   AF-A0A7S3SQ64-F1
#
_cell.length_a   1.000
_cell.length_b   1.000
_cell.length_c   1.000
_cell.angle_alpha   90.00
_cell.angle_beta   90.00
_cell.angle_gamma   90.00
#
_symmetry.space_group_name_H-M   'P 1'
#
loop_
_entity.id
_entity.type
_entity.pdbx_description
1 polymer ?
#
loop_
_entity_poly.entity_id
_entity_poly.type
_entity_poly.pdbx_seq_one_letter_code
_entity_poly.pdbx_strand_id
1 'polypeptide(L)'
;GFYVMGNTELALRQFREALKWDPEHQACKSDYKQVKKLAKLLTKLEEVMGKEVEGKGRMKQLERDDQYEAARVLIEDALALSPPAVYRASLYRDLCICCTKLRLSTEGLVSCTEHHRLDSSSSSSKLLLAEAHLLAEEYDAAIGIYQDVLKEDHHSKEARGGLQKAEKLLRRSKQEDYYKLLNVSRSASSREIKRAYHKLAVEYHPDKTKDKPEAERETAEVKFKAITLAYEVLSDDDARRKYDAGEEVTGNNNEQEARGHGGGQWFNHGGQHVYVRFR
;
A
#
# COMPACT_ATOMS: atom_id res chain seq x y z
N GLY A 1 -18.51 7.28 -34.51
CA GLY A 1 -17.61 8.28 -35.11
C GLY A 1 -16.19 8.09 -34.63
N PHE A 2 -15.18 8.61 -35.34
CA PHE A 2 -13.75 8.40 -35.01
C PHE A 2 -13.36 8.79 -33.58
N TYR A 3 -14.11 9.69 -32.95
CA TYR A 3 -13.89 10.08 -31.56
C TYR A 3 -14.03 8.91 -30.58
N VAL A 4 -15.05 8.08 -30.74
CA VAL A 4 -15.28 6.89 -29.90
C VAL A 4 -14.24 5.79 -30.19
N MET A 5 -13.62 5.83 -31.37
CA MET A 5 -12.59 4.88 -31.79
C MET A 5 -11.16 5.32 -31.44
N GLY A 6 -10.99 6.39 -30.67
CA GLY A 6 -9.68 6.79 -30.17
C GLY A 6 -8.88 7.69 -31.11
N ASN A 7 -9.46 8.14 -32.24
CA ASN A 7 -8.77 8.99 -33.20
C ASN A 7 -9.30 10.43 -33.17
N THR A 8 -8.68 11.28 -32.33
CA THR A 8 -9.05 12.69 -32.20
C THR A 8 -8.79 13.48 -33.48
N GLU A 9 -7.75 13.13 -34.24
CA GLU A 9 -7.39 13.83 -35.47
C GLU A 9 -8.48 13.65 -36.55
N LEU A 10 -8.86 12.41 -36.83
CA LEU A 10 -9.92 12.09 -37.78
C LEU A 10 -11.28 12.59 -37.28
N ALA A 11 -11.54 12.52 -35.98
CA ALA A 11 -12.74 13.09 -35.38
C ALA A 11 -12.85 14.60 -35.67
N LEU A 12 -11.76 15.35 -35.46
CA LEU A 12 -11.73 16.79 -35.75
C LEU A 12 -11.92 17.10 -37.23
N ARG A 13 -11.40 16.25 -38.14
CA ARG A 13 -11.65 16.40 -39.58
C ARG A 13 -13.14 16.20 -39.90
N GLN A 14 -13.76 15.14 -39.36
CA GLN A 14 -15.20 14.89 -39.55
C GLN A 14 -16.08 16.01 -39.01
N PHE A 15 -15.81 16.51 -37.81
CA PHE A 15 -16.57 17.63 -37.25
C PHE A 15 -16.43 18.90 -38.09
N ARG A 16 -15.24 19.20 -38.61
CA ARG A 16 -15.05 20.33 -39.53
C ARG A 16 -15.84 20.15 -40.82
N GLU A 17 -15.89 18.94 -41.37
CA GLU A 17 -16.70 18.65 -42.55
C GLU A 17 -18.19 18.80 -42.27
N ALA A 18 -18.69 18.27 -41.15
CA ALA A 18 -20.08 18.42 -40.75
C ALA A 18 -20.48 19.91 -40.59
N LEU A 19 -19.64 20.72 -39.92
CA LEU A 19 -19.88 22.15 -39.73
C LEU A 19 -19.74 22.98 -41.01
N LYS A 20 -19.14 22.46 -42.09
CA LYS A 20 -19.21 23.12 -43.41
C LYS A 20 -20.61 23.02 -44.02
N TRP A 21 -21.28 21.89 -43.81
CA TRP A 21 -22.62 21.63 -44.34
C TRP A 21 -23.72 22.26 -43.49
N ASP A 22 -23.57 22.22 -42.17
CA ASP A 22 -24.46 22.89 -41.22
C ASP A 22 -23.64 23.71 -40.21
N PRO A 23 -23.35 24.98 -40.53
CA PRO A 23 -22.58 25.85 -39.65
C PRO A 23 -23.29 26.20 -38.35
N GLU A 24 -24.60 25.97 -38.19
CA GLU A 24 -25.35 26.35 -36.99
C GLU A 24 -25.67 25.18 -36.06
N HIS A 25 -25.22 23.98 -36.41
CA HIS A 25 -25.39 22.79 -35.59
C HIS A 25 -24.69 22.91 -34.22
N GLN A 26 -25.46 23.21 -33.17
CA GLN A 26 -24.92 23.48 -31.83
C GLN A 26 -24.23 22.28 -31.18
N ALA A 27 -24.82 21.08 -31.27
CA ALA A 27 -24.19 19.88 -30.68
C ALA A 27 -22.83 19.57 -31.35
N CYS A 28 -22.76 19.64 -32.68
CA CYS A 28 -21.51 19.47 -33.43
C CYS A 28 -20.44 20.51 -33.02
N LYS A 29 -20.83 21.79 -32.84
CA LYS A 29 -19.92 22.83 -32.31
C LYS A 29 -19.40 22.48 -30.91
N SER A 30 -20.27 21.96 -30.03
CA SER A 30 -19.91 21.55 -28.67
C SER A 30 -18.92 20.39 -28.68
N ASP A 31 -19.25 19.31 -29.41
CA ASP A 31 -18.41 18.12 -29.51
C ASP A 31 -17.05 18.47 -30.14
N TYR A 32 -17.03 19.28 -31.19
CA TYR A 32 -15.80 19.77 -31.80
C TYR A 32 -14.89 20.48 -30.78
N LYS A 33 -15.46 21.35 -29.92
CA LYS A 33 -14.70 22.06 -28.87
C LYS A 33 -14.14 21.07 -27.84
N GLN A 34 -14.93 20.09 -27.41
CA GLN A 34 -14.49 19.07 -26.45
C GLN A 34 -13.35 18.23 -27.03
N VAL A 35 -13.52 17.68 -28.24
CA VAL A 35 -12.48 16.87 -28.91
C VAL A 35 -11.22 17.69 -29.16
N LYS A 36 -11.36 18.97 -29.51
CA LYS A 36 -10.22 19.88 -29.72
C LYS A 36 -9.46 20.13 -28.42
N LYS A 37 -10.16 20.28 -27.29
CA LYS A 37 -9.53 20.44 -25.97
C LYS A 37 -8.82 19.15 -25.56
N LEU A 38 -9.48 17.99 -25.72
CA LEU A 38 -8.87 16.69 -25.43
C LEU A 38 -7.62 16.45 -26.29
N ALA A 39 -7.68 16.70 -27.60
CA ALA A 39 -6.54 16.52 -28.50
C ALA A 39 -5.32 17.34 -28.04
N LYS A 40 -5.53 18.59 -27.63
CA LYS A 40 -4.45 19.44 -27.10
C LYS A 40 -3.84 18.90 -25.81
N LEU A 41 -4.66 18.38 -24.91
CA LEU A 41 -4.18 17.78 -23.65
C LEU A 41 -3.37 16.51 -23.94
N LEU A 42 -3.86 15.65 -24.84
CA LEU A 42 -3.15 14.44 -25.25
C LEU A 42 -1.79 14.75 -25.90
N THR A 43 -1.71 15.79 -26.73
CA THR A 43 -0.41 16.23 -27.30
C THR A 43 0.56 16.68 -26.22
N LYS A 44 0.11 17.51 -25.26
CA LYS A 44 0.96 17.92 -24.12
C LYS A 44 1.38 16.74 -23.26
N LEU A 45 0.48 15.78 -23.05
CA LEU A 45 0.78 14.57 -22.30
C LEU A 45 1.85 13.74 -23.01
N GLU A 46 1.82 13.65 -24.33
CA GLU A 46 2.86 12.98 -25.14
C GLU A 46 4.21 13.71 -25.09
N GLU A 47 4.23 15.04 -24.97
CA GLU A 47 5.48 15.80 -24.78
C GLU A 47 6.14 15.47 -23.43
N VAL A 48 5.33 15.26 -22.38
CA VAL A 48 5.80 14.91 -21.04
C VAL A 48 6.17 13.43 -20.95
N MET A 49 5.23 12.54 -21.28
CA MET A 49 5.33 11.10 -21.05
C MET A 49 5.79 10.31 -22.28
N GLY A 50 6.05 10.96 -23.41
CA GLY A 50 6.34 10.27 -24.66
C GLY A 50 5.10 9.68 -25.33
N LYS A 51 5.31 9.11 -26.52
CA LYS A 51 4.23 8.50 -27.30
C LYS A 51 3.79 7.19 -26.65
N GLU A 52 2.48 6.95 -26.69
CA GLU A 52 1.94 5.64 -26.31
C GLU A 52 2.43 4.59 -27.30
N VAL A 53 3.05 3.55 -26.77
CA VAL A 53 3.40 2.36 -27.55
C VAL A 53 2.52 1.22 -27.05
N GLU A 54 1.86 0.55 -27.99
CA GLU A 54 1.01 -0.60 -27.70
C GLU A 54 1.77 -1.65 -26.87
N GLY A 55 1.17 -2.10 -25.77
CA GLY A 55 1.77 -3.02 -24.82
C GLY A 55 2.88 -2.43 -23.92
N LYS A 56 3.29 -1.17 -24.11
CA LYS A 56 4.32 -0.50 -23.29
C LYS A 56 3.86 0.78 -22.60
N GLY A 57 2.66 1.27 -22.92
CA GLY A 57 2.08 2.47 -22.31
C GLY A 57 2.76 3.77 -22.73
N ARG A 58 2.46 4.86 -22.01
CA ARG A 58 3.06 6.20 -22.18
C ARG A 58 4.05 6.44 -21.04
N MET A 59 5.31 6.07 -21.21
CA MET A 59 6.36 6.49 -20.28
C MET A 59 7.73 6.47 -20.98
N LYS A 60 8.09 7.62 -21.54
CA LYS A 60 9.46 8.13 -21.44
C LYS A 60 9.90 7.96 -19.97
N GLN A 61 11.15 7.59 -19.72
CA GLN A 61 11.67 7.41 -18.36
C GLN A 61 11.46 8.70 -17.55
N LEU A 62 10.32 8.80 -16.87
CA LEU A 62 10.04 9.85 -15.91
C LEU A 62 10.81 9.47 -14.66
N GLU A 63 11.65 10.37 -14.16
CA GLU A 63 12.57 10.06 -13.06
C GLU A 63 12.35 10.98 -11.86
N ARG A 64 11.60 12.07 -12.03
CA ARG A 64 11.42 13.10 -11.03
C ARG A 64 9.95 13.38 -10.75
N ASP A 65 9.64 13.69 -9.50
CA ASP A 65 8.28 13.96 -9.02
C ASP A 65 7.59 15.11 -9.77
N ASP A 66 8.33 16.15 -10.19
CA ASP A 66 7.77 17.26 -10.96
C ASP A 66 7.21 16.81 -12.33
N GLN A 67 7.80 15.78 -12.93
CA GLN A 67 7.33 15.24 -14.20
C GLN A 67 6.06 14.40 -14.03
N TYR A 68 6.01 13.59 -12.96
CA TYR A 68 4.82 12.82 -12.61
C TYR A 68 3.65 13.73 -12.26
N GLU A 69 3.91 14.82 -11.53
CA GLU A 69 2.88 15.80 -11.17
C GLU A 69 2.35 16.56 -12.40
N ALA A 70 3.23 16.98 -13.32
CA ALA A 70 2.83 17.61 -14.57
C ALA A 70 1.95 16.67 -15.43
N ALA A 71 2.31 15.38 -15.50
CA ALA A 71 1.51 14.38 -16.18
C ALA A 71 0.15 14.17 -15.50
N ARG A 72 0.13 14.03 -14.17
CA ARG A 72 -1.08 13.86 -13.35
C ARG A 72 -2.11 14.94 -13.65
N VAL A 73 -1.71 16.20 -13.60
CA VAL A 73 -2.60 17.34 -13.87
C VAL A 73 -3.18 17.29 -15.29
N LEU A 74 -2.35 16.99 -16.30
CA LEU A 74 -2.82 16.87 -17.69
C LEU A 74 -3.82 15.72 -17.87
N ILE A 75 -3.61 14.61 -17.17
CA ILE A 75 -4.49 13.44 -17.19
C ILE A 75 -5.83 13.76 -16.52
N GLU A 76 -5.82 14.39 -15.34
CA GLU A 76 -7.02 14.81 -14.63
C GLU A 76 -7.84 15.81 -15.45
N ASP A 77 -7.19 16.79 -16.07
CA ASP A 77 -7.81 17.74 -17.00
C ASP A 77 -8.45 17.03 -18.21
N ALA A 78 -7.81 15.95 -18.71
CA ALA A 78 -8.34 15.16 -19.81
C ALA A 78 -9.54 14.31 -19.40
N LEU A 79 -9.47 13.67 -18.23
CA LEU A 79 -10.56 12.87 -17.65
C LEU A 79 -11.78 13.73 -17.29
N ALA A 80 -11.57 14.97 -16.86
CA ALA A 80 -12.64 15.94 -16.60
C ALA A 80 -13.48 16.26 -17.86
N LEU A 81 -12.95 16.00 -19.06
CA LEU A 81 -13.71 16.10 -20.32
C LEU A 81 -14.62 14.89 -20.57
N SER A 82 -14.65 13.91 -19.65
CA SER A 82 -15.39 12.66 -19.78
C SER A 82 -15.17 11.96 -21.12
N PRO A 83 -13.91 11.67 -21.50
CA PRO A 83 -13.61 11.15 -22.82
C PRO A 83 -14.18 9.73 -23.02
N PRO A 84 -14.34 9.28 -24.27
CA PRO A 84 -14.76 7.91 -24.58
C PRO A 84 -13.91 6.85 -23.88
N ALA A 85 -14.50 5.66 -23.66
CA ALA A 85 -13.88 4.56 -22.92
C ALA A 85 -12.48 4.18 -23.42
N VAL A 86 -12.25 4.24 -24.73
CA VAL A 86 -10.95 3.96 -25.37
C VAL A 86 -9.81 4.84 -24.86
N TYR A 87 -10.11 6.08 -24.43
CA TYR A 87 -9.11 6.96 -23.82
C TYR A 87 -9.04 6.78 -22.30
N ARG A 88 -10.18 6.53 -21.65
CA ARG A 88 -10.22 6.39 -20.18
C ARG A 88 -9.32 5.26 -19.69
N ALA A 89 -9.25 4.15 -20.41
CA ALA A 89 -8.43 3.01 -20.01
C ALA A 89 -6.94 3.37 -19.89
N SER A 90 -6.38 4.05 -20.91
CA SER A 90 -4.97 4.49 -20.88
C SER A 90 -4.74 5.65 -19.90
N LEU A 91 -5.67 6.61 -19.83
CA LEU A 91 -5.57 7.73 -18.89
C LEU A 91 -5.59 7.28 -17.44
N TYR A 92 -6.50 6.37 -17.04
CA TYR A 92 -6.52 5.86 -15.67
C TYR A 92 -5.32 4.99 -15.34
N ARG A 93 -4.81 4.20 -16.30
CA ARG A 93 -3.55 3.47 -16.14
C ARG A 93 -2.41 4.43 -15.81
N ASP A 94 -2.24 5.47 -16.64
CA ASP A 94 -1.14 6.41 -16.49
C ASP A 94 -1.29 7.26 -15.21
N LEU A 95 -2.53 7.62 -14.84
CA LEU A 95 -2.83 8.30 -13.58
C LEU A 95 -2.45 7.45 -12.36
N CYS A 96 -2.85 6.18 -12.38
CA CYS A 96 -2.53 5.21 -11.34
C CYS A 96 -1.01 5.05 -11.16
N ILE A 97 -0.25 5.01 -12.26
CA ILE A 97 1.21 4.98 -12.20
C ILE A 97 1.75 6.28 -11.57
N CYS A 98 1.28 7.45 -12.03
CA CYS A 98 1.73 8.74 -11.49
C CYS A 98 1.47 8.85 -9.99
N CYS A 99 0.26 8.52 -9.54
CA CYS A 99 -0.12 8.55 -8.12
C CYS A 99 0.71 7.56 -7.29
N THR A 100 0.96 6.35 -7.80
CA THR A 100 1.81 5.34 -7.15
C THR A 100 3.25 5.84 -6.99
N LYS A 101 3.81 6.46 -8.04
CA LYS A 101 5.18 7.02 -8.00
C LYS A 101 5.30 8.20 -7.05
N LEU A 102 4.29 9.07 -7.02
CA LEU A 102 4.17 10.20 -6.09
C LEU A 102 3.79 9.78 -4.66
N ARG A 103 3.49 8.49 -4.43
CA ARG A 103 3.03 7.93 -3.14
C ARG A 103 1.74 8.58 -2.61
N LEU A 104 0.86 9.02 -3.51
CA LEU A 104 -0.48 9.51 -3.19
C LEU A 104 -1.40 8.31 -2.99
N SER A 105 -1.48 7.77 -1.76
CA SER A 105 -2.13 6.49 -1.50
C SER A 105 -3.63 6.49 -1.81
N THR A 106 -4.35 7.55 -1.44
CA THR A 106 -5.79 7.68 -1.65
C THR A 106 -6.16 7.81 -3.13
N GLU A 107 -5.51 8.73 -3.83
CA GLU A 107 -5.72 9.02 -5.25
C GLU A 107 -5.22 7.85 -6.12
N GLY A 108 -4.11 7.24 -5.70
CA GLY A 108 -3.58 6.02 -6.29
C GLY A 108 -4.61 4.90 -6.25
N LEU A 109 -5.17 4.60 -5.08
CA LEU A 109 -6.16 3.53 -4.96
C LEU A 109 -7.39 3.77 -5.85
N VAL A 110 -7.90 5.00 -5.90
CA VAL A 110 -9.05 5.36 -6.74
C VAL A 110 -8.72 5.16 -8.23
N SER A 111 -7.62 5.75 -8.70
CA SER A 111 -7.23 5.69 -10.12
C SER A 111 -6.88 4.28 -10.58
N CYS A 112 -6.20 3.50 -9.73
CA CYS A 112 -5.87 2.10 -10.01
C CYS A 112 -7.12 1.20 -10.02
N THR A 113 -8.09 1.47 -9.15
CA THR A 113 -9.37 0.76 -9.16
C THR A 113 -10.15 1.01 -10.46
N GLU A 114 -10.22 2.27 -10.90
CA GLU A 114 -10.88 2.62 -12.16
C GLU A 114 -10.13 2.06 -13.37
N HIS A 115 -8.79 2.04 -13.35
CA HIS A 115 -8.00 1.35 -14.36
C HIS A 115 -8.34 -0.15 -14.41
N HIS A 116 -8.33 -0.83 -13.26
CA HIS A 116 -8.66 -2.25 -13.15
C HIS A 116 -10.07 -2.57 -13.62
N ARG A 117 -11.04 -1.71 -13.34
CA ARG A 117 -12.40 -1.86 -13.85
C ARG A 117 -12.46 -1.85 -15.39
N LEU A 118 -11.62 -1.06 -16.04
CA LEU A 118 -11.57 -0.95 -17.49
C LEU A 118 -10.73 -2.04 -18.16
N ASP A 119 -9.78 -2.66 -17.44
CA ASP A 119 -8.85 -3.69 -17.93
C ASP A 119 -8.72 -4.88 -16.96
N SER A 120 -9.86 -5.44 -16.55
CA SER A 120 -9.91 -6.42 -15.45
C SER A 120 -9.25 -7.76 -15.77
N SER A 121 -9.14 -8.09 -17.06
CA SER A 121 -8.48 -9.32 -17.54
C SER A 121 -6.95 -9.24 -17.55
N SER A 122 -6.37 -8.05 -17.42
CA SER A 122 -4.93 -7.85 -17.54
C SER A 122 -4.22 -8.07 -16.21
N SER A 123 -3.22 -8.96 -16.20
CA SER A 123 -2.34 -9.18 -15.04
C SER A 123 -1.62 -7.89 -14.63
N SER A 124 -1.22 -7.05 -15.59
CA SER A 124 -0.57 -5.77 -15.31
C SER A 124 -1.50 -4.83 -14.52
N SER A 125 -2.80 -4.84 -14.85
CA SER A 125 -3.78 -4.02 -14.15
C SER A 125 -3.98 -4.49 -12.70
N LYS A 126 -4.04 -5.81 -12.48
CA LYS A 126 -4.09 -6.41 -11.14
C LYS A 126 -2.84 -6.07 -10.31
N LEU A 127 -1.66 -6.21 -10.89
CA LEU A 127 -0.39 -5.94 -10.20
C LEU A 127 -0.29 -4.49 -9.75
N LEU A 128 -0.67 -3.55 -10.62
CA LEU A 128 -0.66 -2.13 -10.30
C LEU A 128 -1.69 -1.77 -9.22
N LEU A 129 -2.87 -2.40 -9.22
CA LEU A 129 -3.84 -2.28 -8.14
C LEU A 129 -3.30 -2.84 -6.81
N ALA A 130 -2.60 -3.97 -6.83
CA ALA A 130 -1.98 -4.54 -5.63
C ALA A 130 -0.90 -3.60 -5.05
N GLU A 131 -0.12 -2.93 -5.90
CA GLU A 131 0.84 -1.90 -5.45
C GLU A 131 0.14 -0.71 -4.80
N ALA A 132 -1.01 -0.28 -5.32
CA ALA A 132 -1.80 0.79 -4.71
C ALA A 132 -2.35 0.40 -3.34
N HIS A 133 -2.87 -0.83 -3.18
CA HIS A 133 -3.28 -1.36 -1.87
C HIS A 133 -2.10 -1.44 -0.89
N LEU A 134 -0.90 -1.80 -1.34
CA LEU A 134 0.30 -1.77 -0.50
C LEU A 134 0.61 -0.36 0.01
N LEU A 135 0.50 0.67 -0.85
CA LEU A 135 0.70 2.07 -0.47
C LEU A 135 -0.40 2.58 0.47
N ALA A 136 -1.63 2.08 0.32
CA ALA A 136 -2.75 2.38 1.20
C ALA A 136 -2.74 1.57 2.52
N GLU A 137 -1.71 0.74 2.73
CA GLU A 137 -1.58 -0.17 3.89
C GLU A 137 -2.70 -1.22 4.00
N GLU A 138 -3.42 -1.47 2.91
CA GLU A 138 -4.46 -2.51 2.78
C GLU A 138 -3.83 -3.86 2.38
N TYR A 139 -2.94 -4.37 3.24
CA TYR A 139 -2.08 -5.49 2.88
C TYR A 139 -2.83 -6.80 2.59
N ASP A 140 -3.93 -7.08 3.30
CA ASP A 140 -4.74 -8.28 3.04
C ASP A 140 -5.36 -8.26 1.61
N ALA A 141 -5.80 -7.08 1.14
CA ALA A 141 -6.31 -6.91 -0.22
C ALA A 141 -5.19 -7.10 -1.26
N ALA A 142 -4.01 -6.50 -1.03
CA ALA A 142 -2.85 -6.68 -1.90
C ALA A 142 -2.43 -8.16 -2.01
N ILE A 143 -2.40 -8.90 -0.89
CA ILE A 143 -2.08 -10.34 -0.86
C ILE A 143 -3.06 -11.13 -1.71
N GLY A 144 -4.36 -10.90 -1.56
CA GLY A 144 -5.39 -11.58 -2.34
C GLY A 144 -5.18 -11.40 -3.85
N ILE A 145 -4.90 -10.17 -4.28
CA ILE A 145 -4.65 -9.87 -5.69
C ILE A 145 -3.38 -10.56 -6.20
N TYR A 146 -2.27 -10.53 -5.45
CA TYR A 146 -1.05 -11.22 -5.87
C TYR A 146 -1.24 -12.74 -5.96
N GLN A 147 -2.00 -13.33 -5.03
CA GLN A 147 -2.35 -14.75 -5.07
C GLN A 147 -3.20 -15.07 -6.31
N ASP A 148 -4.16 -14.23 -6.66
CA ASP A 148 -4.99 -14.42 -7.86
C ASP A 148 -4.16 -14.32 -9.14
N VAL A 149 -3.23 -13.37 -9.23
CA VAL A 149 -2.27 -13.30 -10.35
C VAL A 149 -1.42 -14.57 -10.42
N LEU A 150 -0.93 -15.07 -9.27
CA LEU A 150 -0.13 -16.29 -9.21
C LEU A 150 -0.92 -17.57 -9.52
N LYS A 151 -2.25 -17.59 -9.39
CA LYS A 151 -3.09 -18.71 -9.84
C LYS A 151 -3.16 -18.78 -11.37
N GLU A 152 -3.16 -17.62 -12.03
CA GLU A 152 -3.20 -17.51 -13.49
C GLU A 152 -1.80 -17.68 -14.12
N ASP A 153 -0.78 -17.10 -13.50
CA ASP A 153 0.62 -17.20 -13.90
C ASP A 153 1.53 -17.52 -12.70
N HIS A 154 1.79 -18.81 -12.49
CA HIS A 154 2.66 -19.29 -11.42
C HIS A 154 4.11 -18.79 -11.52
N HIS A 155 4.56 -18.31 -12.70
CA HIS A 155 5.93 -17.88 -12.93
C HIS A 155 6.14 -16.37 -12.81
N SER A 156 5.09 -15.59 -12.55
CA SER A 156 5.19 -14.14 -12.35
C SER A 156 6.13 -13.79 -11.19
N LYS A 157 7.33 -13.30 -11.53
CA LYS A 157 8.33 -12.84 -10.56
C LYS A 157 7.84 -11.62 -9.79
N GLU A 158 7.14 -10.73 -10.48
CA GLU A 158 6.58 -9.50 -9.90
C GLU A 158 5.50 -9.82 -8.87
N ALA A 159 4.56 -10.71 -9.18
CA ALA A 159 3.54 -11.13 -8.23
C ALA A 159 4.14 -11.85 -7.01
N ARG A 160 5.14 -12.73 -7.22
CA ARG A 160 5.81 -13.42 -6.12
C ARG A 160 6.56 -12.46 -5.19
N GLY A 161 7.29 -11.52 -5.76
CA GLY A 161 8.01 -10.49 -4.98
C GLY A 161 7.05 -9.56 -4.25
N GLY A 162 5.96 -9.16 -4.91
CA GLY A 162 4.88 -8.36 -4.33
C GLY A 162 4.20 -9.07 -3.16
N LEU A 163 3.86 -10.35 -3.32
CA LEU A 163 3.25 -11.18 -2.27
C LEU A 163 4.15 -11.26 -1.03
N GLN A 164 5.43 -11.62 -1.21
CA GLN A 164 6.39 -11.69 -0.09
C GLN A 164 6.52 -10.35 0.63
N LYS A 165 6.54 -9.25 -0.12
CA LYS A 165 6.57 -7.90 0.44
C LYS A 165 5.28 -7.60 1.23
N ALA A 166 4.11 -7.94 0.68
CA ALA A 166 2.82 -7.71 1.31
C ALA A 166 2.65 -8.51 2.61
N GLU A 167 3.01 -9.79 2.61
CA GLU A 167 3.00 -10.65 3.80
C GLU A 167 3.94 -10.13 4.89
N LYS A 168 5.15 -9.69 4.50
CA LYS A 168 6.10 -9.06 5.43
C LYS A 168 5.53 -7.78 6.05
N LEU A 169 4.91 -6.92 5.25
CA LEU A 169 4.31 -5.68 5.73
C LEU A 169 3.10 -5.94 6.64
N LEU A 170 2.24 -6.89 6.28
CA LEU A 170 1.10 -7.34 7.10
C LEU A 170 1.57 -7.92 8.43
N ARG A 171 2.62 -8.74 8.42
CA ARG A 171 3.20 -9.27 9.65
C ARG A 171 3.72 -8.14 10.53
N ARG A 172 4.44 -7.19 9.94
CA ARG A 172 4.98 -6.03 10.67
C ARG A 172 3.87 -5.14 11.23
N SER A 173 2.72 -5.02 10.56
CA SER A 173 1.59 -4.24 11.08
C SER A 173 0.81 -4.97 12.17
N LYS A 174 0.78 -6.32 12.12
CA LYS A 174 0.13 -7.18 13.14
C LYS A 174 1.02 -7.46 14.36
N GLN A 175 2.34 -7.45 14.20
CA GLN A 175 3.27 -7.52 15.32
C GLN A 175 3.10 -6.26 16.16
N GLU A 176 2.71 -6.43 17.42
CA GLU A 176 2.72 -5.35 18.39
C GLU A 176 4.11 -4.69 18.34
N ASP A 177 4.15 -3.37 18.17
CA ASP A 177 5.42 -2.66 18.13
C ASP A 177 6.01 -2.73 19.55
N TYR A 178 6.90 -3.69 19.77
CA TYR A 178 7.51 -3.96 21.07
C TYR A 178 8.20 -2.72 21.64
N TYR A 179 8.70 -1.84 20.77
CA TYR A 179 9.26 -0.55 21.17
C TYR A 179 8.18 0.40 21.67
N LYS A 180 6.99 0.42 21.04
CA LYS A 180 5.83 1.20 21.54
C LYS A 180 5.30 0.63 22.85
N LEU A 181 5.24 -0.70 23.01
CA LEU A 181 4.82 -1.33 24.26
C LEU A 181 5.74 -0.96 25.43
N LEU A 182 7.06 -0.93 25.20
CA LEU A 182 8.03 -0.48 26.18
C LEU A 182 8.17 1.04 26.26
N ASN A 183 7.46 1.80 25.41
CA ASN A 183 7.54 3.25 25.29
C ASN A 183 8.98 3.77 25.10
N VAL A 184 9.71 3.15 24.15
CA VAL A 184 11.08 3.50 23.78
C VAL A 184 11.21 3.73 22.28
N SER A 185 12.25 4.45 21.86
CA SER A 185 12.61 4.57 20.44
C SER A 185 13.10 3.23 19.87
N ARG A 186 12.93 3.01 18.56
CA ARG A 186 13.58 1.90 17.85
C ARG A 186 15.11 1.94 17.92
N SER A 187 15.68 3.13 18.06
CA SER A 187 17.12 3.35 18.26
C SER A 187 17.58 3.18 19.72
N ALA A 188 16.69 2.76 20.62
CA ALA A 188 17.02 2.62 22.03
C ALA A 188 18.12 1.57 22.24
N SER A 189 19.04 1.89 23.15
CA SER A 189 20.08 0.99 23.63
C SER A 189 19.47 -0.12 24.50
N SER A 190 20.16 -1.26 24.63
CA SER A 190 19.72 -2.37 25.49
C SER A 190 19.54 -1.94 26.95
N ARG A 191 20.30 -0.93 27.40
CA ARG A 191 20.14 -0.31 28.73
C ARG A 191 18.83 0.46 28.88
N GLU A 192 18.42 1.21 27.85
CA GLU A 192 17.15 1.94 27.85
C GLU A 192 15.95 0.98 27.80
N ILE A 193 16.03 -0.05 26.96
CA ILE A 193 15.03 -1.13 26.87
C ILE A 193 14.84 -1.80 28.24
N LYS A 194 15.94 -2.22 28.89
CA LYS A 194 15.90 -2.83 30.22
C LYS A 194 15.31 -1.90 31.27
N ARG A 195 15.66 -0.61 31.25
CA ARG A 195 15.13 0.38 32.20
C ARG A 195 13.63 0.58 32.01
N ALA A 196 13.17 0.66 30.77
CA ALA A 196 11.77 0.84 30.44
C ALA A 196 10.93 -0.38 30.86
N TYR A 197 11.41 -1.59 30.55
CA TYR A 197 10.80 -2.83 31.01
C TYR A 197 10.66 -2.87 32.53
N HIS A 198 11.74 -2.63 33.30
CA HIS A 198 11.65 -2.64 34.76
C HIS A 198 10.62 -1.65 35.32
N LYS A 199 10.51 -0.46 34.71
CA LYS A 199 9.52 0.54 35.12
C LYS A 199 8.09 0.03 34.92
N LEU A 200 7.79 -0.50 33.73
CA LEU A 200 6.46 -1.00 33.36
C LEU A 200 6.13 -2.31 34.10
N ALA A 201 7.10 -3.19 34.29
CA ALA A 201 6.94 -4.44 35.03
C ALA A 201 6.53 -4.17 36.48
N VAL A 202 7.14 -3.18 37.13
CA VAL A 202 6.77 -2.75 38.48
C VAL A 202 5.37 -2.14 38.52
N GLU A 203 4.96 -1.42 37.48
CA GLU A 203 3.64 -0.78 37.39
C GLU A 203 2.50 -1.79 37.20
N TYR A 204 2.71 -2.78 36.33
CA TYR A 204 1.71 -3.78 35.97
C TYR A 204 1.84 -5.10 36.75
N HIS A 205 2.77 -5.20 37.71
CA HIS A 205 2.96 -6.41 38.52
C HIS A 205 1.68 -6.81 39.28
N PRO A 206 1.31 -8.10 39.33
CA PRO A 206 0.13 -8.57 40.07
C PRO A 206 0.08 -8.09 41.52
N ASP A 207 1.21 -8.08 42.22
CA ASP A 207 1.29 -7.58 43.61
C ASP A 207 0.94 -6.09 43.76
N LYS A 208 1.17 -5.28 42.73
CA LYS A 208 0.85 -3.84 42.73
C LYS A 208 -0.58 -3.57 42.28
N THR A 209 -1.20 -4.50 41.56
CA THR A 209 -2.55 -4.34 41.02
C THR A 209 -3.60 -5.17 41.76
N LYS A 210 -3.22 -6.01 42.73
CA LYS A 210 -4.11 -6.85 43.53
C LYS A 210 -5.30 -6.13 44.18
N ASP A 211 -5.12 -4.86 44.57
CA ASP A 211 -6.15 -4.06 45.25
C ASP A 211 -7.04 -3.27 44.25
N LYS A 212 -6.82 -3.43 42.93
CA LYS A 212 -7.57 -2.76 41.87
C LYS A 212 -8.83 -3.53 41.46
N PRO A 213 -9.83 -2.87 40.84
CA PRO A 213 -10.99 -3.54 40.26
C PRO A 213 -10.59 -4.65 39.29
N GLU A 214 -11.41 -5.70 39.20
CA GLU A 214 -11.12 -6.89 38.38
C GLU A 214 -10.77 -6.55 36.92
N ALA A 215 -11.53 -5.64 36.30
CA ALA A 215 -11.25 -5.17 34.94
C ALA A 215 -9.86 -4.51 34.80
N GLU A 216 -9.42 -3.75 35.81
CA GLU A 216 -8.07 -3.16 35.81
C GLU A 216 -6.97 -4.20 36.05
N ARG A 217 -7.26 -5.24 36.83
CA ARG A 217 -6.33 -6.36 37.04
C ARG A 217 -6.13 -7.18 35.77
N GLU A 218 -7.21 -7.49 35.08
CA GLU A 218 -7.16 -8.21 33.79
C GLU A 218 -6.36 -7.41 32.75
N THR A 219 -6.65 -6.11 32.61
CA THR A 219 -5.86 -5.25 31.69
C THR A 219 -4.39 -5.13 32.10
N ALA A 220 -4.08 -5.09 33.39
CA ALA A 220 -2.69 -5.06 33.87
C ALA A 220 -1.97 -6.38 33.58
N GLU A 221 -2.62 -7.53 33.77
CA GLU A 221 -2.06 -8.84 33.45
C GLU A 221 -1.76 -8.97 31.95
N VAL A 222 -2.70 -8.54 31.11
CA VAL A 222 -2.55 -8.52 29.65
C VAL A 222 -1.36 -7.64 29.25
N LYS A 223 -1.26 -6.42 29.81
CA LYS A 223 -0.12 -5.52 29.55
C LYS A 223 1.19 -6.07 30.08
N PHE A 224 1.19 -6.70 31.26
CA PHE A 224 2.38 -7.31 31.85
C PHE A 224 2.93 -8.42 30.95
N LYS A 225 2.07 -9.30 30.43
CA LYS A 225 2.47 -10.33 29.45
C LYS A 225 3.06 -9.70 28.18
N ALA A 226 2.42 -8.66 27.64
CA ALA A 226 2.87 -7.99 26.42
C ALA A 226 4.25 -7.31 26.59
N ILE A 227 4.49 -6.59 27.70
CA ILE A 227 5.78 -5.94 27.96
C ILE A 227 6.90 -6.95 28.26
N THR A 228 6.57 -8.10 28.86
CA THR A 228 7.54 -9.18 29.10
C THR A 228 7.98 -9.79 27.78
N LEU A 229 7.03 -10.13 26.90
CA LEU A 229 7.34 -10.61 25.56
C LEU A 229 8.16 -9.59 24.76
N ALA A 230 7.79 -8.30 24.84
CA ALA A 230 8.53 -7.22 24.20
C ALA A 230 9.98 -7.15 24.70
N TYR A 231 10.21 -7.29 26.02
CA TYR A 231 11.54 -7.29 26.60
C TYR A 231 12.35 -8.53 26.20
N GLU A 232 11.76 -9.72 26.19
CA GLU A 232 12.42 -10.95 25.76
C GLU A 232 12.95 -10.84 24.33
N VAL A 233 12.15 -10.29 23.42
CA VAL A 233 12.56 -10.11 22.01
C VAL A 233 13.58 -8.98 21.85
N LEU A 234 13.39 -7.85 22.53
CA LEU A 234 14.23 -6.66 22.33
C LEU A 234 15.52 -6.64 23.14
N SER A 235 15.65 -7.49 24.17
CA SER A 235 16.86 -7.56 25.01
C SER A 235 17.94 -8.47 24.45
N ASP A 236 17.58 -9.41 23.57
CA ASP A 236 18.52 -10.26 22.83
C ASP A 236 18.83 -9.66 21.45
N ASP A 237 20.11 -9.47 21.14
CA ASP A 237 20.53 -8.79 19.91
C ASP A 237 20.16 -9.58 18.63
N ASP A 238 20.11 -10.92 18.69
CA ASP A 238 19.75 -11.77 17.55
C ASP A 238 18.24 -11.76 17.30
N ALA A 239 17.45 -11.93 18.37
CA ALA A 239 16.00 -11.83 18.34
C ALA A 239 15.53 -10.44 17.93
N ARG A 240 16.16 -9.38 18.45
CA ARG A 240 15.90 -7.99 18.05
C ARG A 240 16.19 -7.78 16.57
N ARG A 241 17.32 -8.30 16.06
CA ARG A 241 17.65 -8.21 14.63
C ARG A 241 16.62 -8.92 13.76
N LYS A 242 16.20 -10.13 14.14
CA LYS A 242 15.14 -10.89 13.45
C LYS A 242 13.80 -10.14 13.48
N TYR A 243 13.43 -9.60 14.64
CA TYR A 243 12.22 -8.77 14.79
C TYR A 243 12.27 -7.54 13.89
N ASP A 244 13.36 -6.79 13.91
CA ASP A 244 13.56 -5.60 13.06
C ASP A 244 13.59 -5.97 11.56
N ALA A 245 14.04 -7.17 11.22
CA ALA A 245 13.99 -7.71 9.87
C ALA A 245 12.60 -8.22 9.44
N GLY A 246 11.62 -8.31 10.35
CA GLY A 246 10.29 -8.90 10.12
C GLY A 246 10.30 -10.42 10.03
N GLU A 247 11.36 -11.06 10.52
CA GLU A 247 11.47 -12.51 10.63
C GLU A 247 10.66 -13.05 11.81
N GLU A 248 10.49 -14.37 11.84
CA GLU A 248 9.81 -15.02 12.95
C GLU A 248 10.70 -15.05 14.15
N VAL A 249 10.30 -14.28 15.16
CA VAL A 249 10.83 -14.45 16.51
C VAL A 249 9.78 -15.25 17.26
N THR A 250 9.87 -16.57 17.17
CA THR A 250 9.29 -17.40 18.22
C THR A 250 10.05 -17.02 19.48
N GLY A 251 9.35 -16.44 20.48
CA GLY A 251 9.94 -16.25 21.80
C GLY A 251 10.59 -17.58 22.20
N ASN A 252 11.87 -17.54 22.57
CA ASN A 252 12.74 -18.71 22.72
C ASN A 252 12.00 -19.94 23.26
N ASN A 253 11.54 -20.81 22.35
CA ASN A 253 11.31 -22.23 22.66
C ASN A 253 12.66 -22.94 22.64
N ASN A 254 13.64 -22.41 23.38
CA ASN A 254 14.80 -23.18 23.79
C ASN A 254 14.35 -24.09 24.93
N GLU A 255 13.62 -25.15 24.57
CA GLU A 255 13.42 -26.33 25.44
C GLU A 255 14.71 -27.14 25.63
N GLN A 256 15.85 -26.69 25.09
CA GLN A 256 17.15 -27.24 25.37
C GLN A 256 18.11 -26.11 25.78
N GLU A 257 18.67 -26.26 26.99
CA GLU A 257 19.73 -25.45 27.60
C GLU A 257 19.32 -24.27 28.50
N ALA A 258 18.62 -24.57 29.59
CA ALA A 258 18.65 -23.74 30.81
C ALA A 258 19.05 -24.59 32.03
N ARG A 259 20.29 -25.10 32.02
CA ARG A 259 21.00 -25.46 33.25
C ARG A 259 21.68 -24.20 33.79
N GLY A 260 21.04 -23.59 34.79
CA GLY A 260 21.66 -22.64 35.70
C GLY A 260 21.48 -21.18 35.31
N HIS A 261 20.54 -20.51 35.96
CA HIS A 261 20.73 -19.30 36.78
C HIS A 261 19.43 -19.10 37.58
N GLY A 262 19.55 -19.06 38.91
CA GLY A 262 18.41 -19.12 39.83
C GLY A 262 17.59 -17.84 39.92
N GLY A 263 16.29 -18.02 40.19
CA GLY A 263 15.40 -16.99 40.71
C GLY A 263 13.96 -17.06 40.20
N GLY A 264 13.08 -17.76 40.94
CA GLY A 264 11.63 -17.52 40.91
C GLY A 264 10.78 -18.48 40.06
N GLN A 265 10.28 -19.55 40.68
CA GLN A 265 9.19 -20.40 40.18
C GLN A 265 7.88 -19.61 39.96
N TRP A 266 7.57 -19.19 38.72
CA TRP A 266 6.20 -18.73 38.35
C TRP A 266 5.78 -19.02 36.90
N PHE A 267 6.59 -19.70 36.08
CA PHE A 267 6.28 -19.91 34.66
C PHE A 267 6.15 -21.39 34.32
N ASN A 268 4.93 -21.90 34.46
CA ASN A 268 4.48 -23.03 33.67
C ASN A 268 2.97 -22.86 33.47
N HIS A 269 2.55 -22.33 32.32
CA HIS A 269 1.25 -22.60 31.66
C HIS A 269 1.25 -21.94 30.27
N GLY A 270 1.35 -22.80 29.24
CA GLY A 270 0.71 -22.69 27.92
C GLY A 270 0.87 -21.37 27.14
N GLY A 271 1.68 -21.42 26.08
CA GLY A 271 1.75 -20.37 25.06
C GLY A 271 0.39 -20.08 24.45
N GLN A 272 -0.21 -18.96 24.85
CA GLN A 272 -1.22 -18.24 24.09
C GLN A 272 -0.65 -16.88 23.74
N HIS A 273 -0.54 -16.59 22.44
CA HIS A 273 -0.33 -15.24 21.94
C HIS A 273 -1.52 -14.38 22.38
N VAL A 274 -1.30 -13.53 23.38
CA VAL A 274 -2.30 -12.57 23.84
C VAL A 274 -2.28 -11.38 22.88
N TYR A 275 -3.34 -11.21 22.10
CA TYR A 275 -3.52 -10.03 21.24
C TYR A 275 -4.11 -8.89 22.06
N VAL A 276 -3.38 -7.78 22.21
CA VAL A 276 -3.85 -6.59 22.91
C VAL A 276 -4.19 -5.51 21.87
N ARG A 277 -5.48 -5.33 21.62
CA ARG A 277 -5.93 -4.28 20.69
C ARG A 277 -5.89 -2.92 21.41
N PHE A 278 -4.93 -2.08 21.06
CA PHE A 278 -4.93 -0.67 21.47
C PHE A 278 -5.84 0.11 20.52
N ARG A 279 -6.84 0.79 21.09
CA ARG A 279 -7.66 1.79 20.39
C ARG A 279 -6.91 3.12 20.31
#